data_AF-A0A497TMD4-F1
#
_entry.id   AF-A0A497TMD4-F1
#
_cell.length_a   1.000
_cell.length_b   1.000
_cell.length_c   1.000
_cell.angle_alpha   90.00
_cell.angle_beta   90.00
_cell.angle_gamma   90.00
#
_symmetry.space_group_name_H-M   'P 1'
#
loop_
_entity.id
_entity.type
_entity.pdbx_description
1 polymer ?
#
loop_
_entity_poly.entity_id
_entity_poly.type
_entity_poly.pdbx_seq_one_letter_code
_entity_poly.pdbx_strand_id
1 'polypeptide(L)'
;MVENMIMSFRYYLEKGSVRKDTKDVNRAKSLSEIVKKRMETARKMEPNFKLEFAYESVIESIEAVMAVNGYKSYSHEANIAYLRVLSFPESVVVEADKLRIKRHRSKYYGGKVPEEEGDKAIKTAERIIRNWRIS
;
A
#
# COMPACT_ATOMS: atom_id res chain seq x y z
N MET A 1 5.13 3.42 -24.15
CA MET A 1 4.22 2.71 -23.21
C MET A 1 3.83 3.72 -22.16
N VAL A 2 2.54 3.99 -21.98
CA VAL A 2 2.08 4.94 -20.95
C VAL A 2 2.32 4.26 -19.61
N GLU A 3 3.39 4.63 -18.91
CA GLU A 3 3.53 4.33 -17.50
C GLU A 3 2.32 4.94 -16.80
N ASN A 4 1.48 4.10 -16.18
CA ASN A 4 0.24 4.54 -15.55
C ASN A 4 0.59 5.44 -14.37
N MET A 5 0.58 6.76 -14.58
CA MET A 5 0.86 7.73 -13.54
C MET A 5 -0.27 7.69 -12.50
N ILE A 6 0.09 7.52 -11.21
CA ILE A 6 -0.89 7.64 -10.12
C ILE A 6 -1.49 9.05 -10.15
N MET A 7 -2.80 9.13 -10.40
CA MET A 7 -3.52 10.40 -10.49
C MET A 7 -3.59 11.10 -9.12
N SER A 8 -4.09 12.34 -9.10
CA SER A 8 -4.29 13.06 -7.84
C SER A 8 -5.36 12.38 -6.98
N PHE A 9 -5.27 12.50 -5.65
CA PHE A 9 -6.30 11.95 -4.75
C PHE A 9 -7.69 12.53 -5.05
N ARG A 10 -7.76 13.80 -5.44
CA ARG A 10 -9.00 14.48 -5.86
C ARG A 10 -9.67 13.80 -7.05
N TYR A 11 -8.91 13.36 -8.04
CA TYR A 11 -9.47 12.62 -9.17
C TYR A 11 -10.20 11.35 -8.71
N TYR A 12 -9.65 10.62 -7.75
CA TYR A 12 -10.29 9.42 -7.22
C TYR A 12 -11.52 9.70 -6.35
N LEU A 13 -11.58 10.86 -5.68
CA LEU A 13 -12.80 11.34 -5.01
C LEU A 13 -13.91 11.64 -6.02
N GLU A 14 -13.59 12.39 -7.08
CA GLU A 14 -14.57 12.79 -8.12
C GLU A 14 -15.08 11.57 -8.90
N LYS A 15 -14.23 10.57 -9.14
CA LYS A 15 -14.59 9.30 -9.78
C LYS A 15 -15.35 8.33 -8.86
N GLY A 16 -15.46 8.62 -7.56
CA GLY A 16 -16.10 7.73 -6.58
C GLY A 16 -15.29 6.48 -6.22
N SER A 17 -14.01 6.41 -6.62
CA SER A 17 -13.09 5.34 -6.18
C SER A 17 -12.60 5.54 -4.74
N VAL A 18 -12.79 6.74 -4.20
CA VAL A 18 -12.69 7.08 -2.79
C VAL A 18 -13.94 7.85 -2.39
N ARG A 19 -14.42 7.64 -1.17
CA ARG A 19 -15.49 8.42 -0.58
C ARG A 19 -15.09 8.97 0.78
N LYS A 20 -15.71 10.08 1.17
CA LYS A 20 -15.73 10.50 2.57
C LYS A 20 -16.58 9.50 3.36
N ASP A 21 -16.11 9.16 4.55
CA ASP A 21 -16.75 8.24 5.48
C ASP A 21 -16.57 8.76 6.91
N THR A 22 -17.21 8.13 7.88
CA THR A 22 -17.00 8.46 9.30
C THR A 22 -15.59 8.00 9.72
N LYS A 23 -14.93 8.79 10.56
CA LYS A 23 -13.63 8.40 11.13
C LYS A 23 -13.76 7.08 11.90
N ASP A 24 -12.90 6.11 11.60
CA ASP A 24 -12.95 4.78 12.20
C ASP A 24 -11.58 4.37 12.77
N VAL A 25 -11.36 4.74 14.03
CA VAL A 25 -10.14 4.43 14.78
C VAL A 25 -10.02 2.93 15.07
N ASN A 26 -11.14 2.22 15.23
CA ASN A 26 -11.12 0.79 15.52
C ASN A 26 -10.64 0.00 14.30
N ARG A 27 -11.13 0.35 13.10
CA ARG A 27 -10.62 -0.20 11.84
C ARG A 27 -9.13 0.07 11.68
N ALA A 28 -8.68 1.29 11.97
CA ALA A 28 -7.26 1.63 11.87
C ALA A 28 -6.38 0.78 12.80
N LYS A 29 -6.82 0.55 14.05
CA LYS A 29 -6.13 -0.34 15.00
C LYS A 29 -6.10 -1.79 14.50
N SER A 30 -7.23 -2.32 14.05
CA SER A 30 -7.33 -3.68 13.53
C SER A 30 -6.41 -3.88 12.31
N LEU A 31 -6.39 -2.93 11.37
CA LEU A 31 -5.49 -2.96 10.21
C LEU A 31 -4.02 -2.93 10.63
N SER A 32 -3.66 -2.09 11.61
CA SER A 32 -2.28 -2.01 12.11
C SER A 32 -1.79 -3.34 12.71
N GLU A 33 -2.65 -4.04 13.45
CA GLU A 33 -2.34 -5.37 13.99
C GLU A 33 -2.19 -6.43 12.89
N ILE A 34 -3.04 -6.37 11.85
CA ILE A 34 -2.94 -7.25 10.67
C ILE A 34 -1.62 -7.01 9.95
N VAL A 35 -1.26 -5.75 9.68
CA VAL A 35 0.00 -5.35 9.03
C VAL A 35 1.19 -5.91 9.79
N LYS A 36 1.21 -5.78 11.12
CA LYS A 36 2.30 -6.30 11.95
C LYS A 36 2.48 -7.81 11.78
N LYS A 37 1.40 -8.57 11.98
CA LYS A 37 1.41 -10.04 11.82
C LYS A 37 1.80 -10.45 10.40
N ARG A 38 1.26 -9.75 9.40
CA ARG A 38 1.55 -10.02 7.99
C ARG A 38 3.01 -9.81 7.65
N MET A 39 3.62 -8.72 8.13
CA MET A 39 5.05 -8.47 7.91
C MET A 39 5.94 -9.50 8.60
N GLU A 40 5.57 -9.97 9.79
CA GLU A 40 6.26 -11.08 10.47
C GLU A 40 6.15 -12.40 9.68
N THR A 41 4.97 -12.71 9.15
CA THR A 41 4.76 -13.89 8.31
C THR A 41 5.53 -13.79 7.00
N ALA A 42 5.50 -12.64 6.33
CA ALA A 42 6.10 -12.43 5.01
C ALA A 42 7.57 -12.87 4.97
N ARG A 43 8.36 -12.58 6.01
CA ARG A 43 9.79 -12.95 6.07
C ARG A 43 10.07 -14.45 5.91
N LYS A 44 9.09 -15.30 6.20
CA LYS A 44 9.20 -16.76 6.20
C LYS A 44 8.60 -17.41 4.95
N MET A 45 8.04 -16.62 4.03
CA MET A 45 7.34 -17.12 2.86
C MET A 45 8.25 -17.15 1.64
N GLU A 46 7.83 -17.90 0.61
CA GLU A 46 8.43 -17.85 -0.72
C GLU A 46 8.34 -16.44 -1.34
N PRO A 47 9.26 -16.06 -2.23
CA PRO A 47 9.43 -14.67 -2.67
C PRO A 47 8.20 -14.03 -3.33
N ASN A 48 7.39 -14.80 -4.06
CA ASN A 48 6.13 -14.31 -4.61
C ASN A 48 5.16 -13.86 -3.52
N PHE A 49 5.08 -14.59 -2.42
CA PHE A 49 4.25 -14.24 -1.27
C PHE A 49 4.89 -13.16 -0.41
N LYS A 50 6.24 -13.09 -0.32
CA LYS A 50 6.94 -11.93 0.27
C LYS A 50 6.48 -10.63 -0.39
N LEU A 51 6.51 -10.60 -1.72
CA LEU A 51 6.06 -9.45 -2.51
C LEU A 51 4.58 -9.12 -2.28
N GLU A 52 3.70 -10.13 -2.30
CA GLU A 52 2.27 -9.92 -2.07
C GLU A 52 2.01 -9.37 -0.67
N PHE A 53 2.57 -9.99 0.37
CA PHE A 53 2.33 -9.58 1.74
C PHE A 53 2.92 -8.22 2.04
N ALA A 54 4.11 -7.91 1.52
CA ALA A 54 4.73 -6.59 1.64
C ALA A 54 3.85 -5.50 0.99
N TYR A 55 3.35 -5.77 -0.22
CA TYR A 55 2.47 -4.83 -0.92
C TYR A 55 1.15 -4.60 -0.18
N GLU A 56 0.45 -5.67 0.21
CA GLU A 56 -0.82 -5.56 0.92
C GLU A 56 -0.65 -4.85 2.28
N SER A 57 0.47 -5.06 2.97
CA SER A 57 0.79 -4.33 4.21
C SER A 57 0.95 -2.82 3.99
N VAL A 58 1.52 -2.38 2.86
CA VAL A 58 1.59 -0.95 2.50
C VAL A 58 0.19 -0.40 2.27
N ILE A 59 -0.64 -1.09 1.50
CA ILE A 59 -2.01 -0.70 1.20
C ILE A 59 -2.84 -0.59 2.48
N GLU A 60 -2.80 -1.59 3.36
CA GLU A 60 -3.56 -1.57 4.62
C GLU A 60 -3.07 -0.51 5.60
N SER A 61 -1.77 -0.20 5.61
CA SER A 61 -1.25 0.90 6.41
C SER A 61 -1.78 2.25 5.94
N ILE A 62 -1.86 2.45 4.61
CA ILE A 62 -2.51 3.64 4.04
C ILE A 62 -3.99 3.67 4.44
N GLU A 63 -4.70 2.55 4.30
CA GLU A 63 -6.12 2.47 4.64
C GLU A 63 -6.39 2.74 6.12
N ALA A 64 -5.49 2.32 7.01
CA ALA A 64 -5.58 2.62 8.43
C ALA A 64 -5.57 4.13 8.68
N VAL A 65 -4.67 4.87 8.01
CA VAL A 65 -4.60 6.33 8.12
C VAL A 65 -5.78 7.00 7.44
N MET A 66 -6.21 6.51 6.28
CA MET A 66 -7.43 6.98 5.61
C MET A 66 -8.66 6.83 6.52
N ALA A 67 -8.79 5.71 7.24
CA ALA A 67 -9.89 5.46 8.16
C ALA A 67 -9.92 6.48 9.31
N VAL A 68 -8.77 6.82 9.91
CA VAL A 68 -8.68 7.88 10.94
C VAL A 68 -9.06 9.25 10.38
N ASN A 69 -8.78 9.48 9.09
CA ASN A 69 -9.07 10.73 8.39
C ASN A 69 -10.48 10.78 7.78
N GLY A 70 -11.31 9.76 7.97
CA GLY A 70 -12.68 9.73 7.46
C GLY A 70 -12.77 9.51 5.95
N TYR A 71 -11.91 8.65 5.42
CA TYR A 71 -11.94 8.22 4.02
C TYR A 71 -12.02 6.71 3.92
N LYS A 72 -12.76 6.25 2.91
CA LYS A 72 -12.80 4.86 2.49
C LYS A 72 -12.47 4.77 1.01
N SER A 73 -11.54 3.88 0.68
CA SER A 73 -11.10 3.64 -0.69
C SER A 73 -11.58 2.30 -1.21
N TYR A 74 -11.70 2.23 -2.53
CA TYR A 74 -11.99 1.02 -3.30
C TYR A 74 -10.94 0.79 -4.40
N SER A 75 -9.84 1.55 -4.37
CA SER A 75 -8.77 1.49 -5.37
C SER A 75 -7.41 1.60 -4.70
N HIS A 76 -6.53 0.64 -4.98
CA HIS A 76 -5.16 0.68 -4.49
C HIS A 76 -4.38 1.87 -5.06
N GLU A 77 -4.67 2.30 -6.29
CA GLU A 77 -4.07 3.51 -6.84
C GLU A 77 -4.48 4.75 -6.05
N ALA A 78 -5.73 4.79 -5.58
CA ALA A 78 -6.21 5.89 -4.75
C ALA A 78 -5.58 5.88 -3.35
N ASN A 79 -5.32 4.69 -2.79
CA ASN A 79 -4.53 4.56 -1.57
C ASN A 79 -3.13 5.15 -1.80
N ILE A 80 -2.44 4.74 -2.85
CA ILE A 80 -1.11 5.27 -3.17
C ILE A 80 -1.14 6.79 -3.40
N ALA A 81 -2.16 7.32 -4.08
CA ALA A 81 -2.34 8.76 -4.27
C ALA A 81 -2.50 9.52 -2.93
N TYR A 82 -3.04 8.87 -1.89
CA TYR A 82 -3.20 9.46 -0.57
C TYR A 82 -1.87 9.73 0.14
N LEU A 83 -0.78 9.06 -0.24
CA LEU A 83 0.56 9.38 0.28
C LEU A 83 0.95 10.84 0.01
N ARG A 84 0.51 11.42 -1.14
CA ARG A 84 0.72 12.84 -1.44
C ARG A 84 -0.05 13.75 -0.49
N VAL A 85 -1.26 13.36 -0.10
CA VAL A 85 -2.07 14.10 0.89
C VAL A 85 -1.34 14.12 2.24
N LEU A 86 -0.63 13.05 2.56
CA LEU A 86 0.18 12.91 3.76
C LEU A 86 1.59 13.51 3.61
N SER A 87 1.85 14.25 2.54
CA SER A 87 3.12 14.94 2.26
C SER A 87 4.33 14.01 2.15
N PHE A 88 4.13 12.73 1.79
CA PHE A 88 5.25 11.86 1.43
C PHE A 88 5.92 12.36 0.14
N PRO A 89 7.25 12.17 0.01
CA PRO A 89 7.95 12.55 -1.21
C PRO A 89 7.48 11.69 -2.39
N GLU A 90 7.50 12.26 -3.59
CA GLU A 90 7.06 11.57 -4.82
C GLU A 90 7.83 10.27 -5.07
N SER A 91 9.09 10.18 -4.64
CA SER A 91 9.87 8.94 -4.69
C SER A 91 9.19 7.79 -3.95
N VAL A 92 8.55 8.03 -2.81
CA VAL A 92 7.81 7.01 -2.06
C VAL A 92 6.51 6.62 -2.77
N VAL A 93 5.83 7.57 -3.41
CA VAL A 93 4.63 7.31 -4.22
C VAL A 93 4.98 6.37 -5.38
N VAL A 94 6.07 6.67 -6.09
CA VAL A 94 6.59 5.86 -7.20
C VAL A 94 7.01 4.47 -6.73
N GLU A 95 7.63 4.35 -5.55
CA GLU A 95 8.01 3.04 -5.00
C GLU A 95 6.80 2.18 -4.63
N ALA A 96 5.78 2.78 -4.02
CA ALA A 96 4.53 2.08 -3.71
C ALA A 96 3.81 1.61 -4.98
N ASP A 97 3.82 2.43 -6.04
CA ASP A 97 3.25 2.06 -7.34
C ASP A 97 4.05 0.95 -8.05
N LYS A 98 5.38 0.99 -7.96
CA LYS A 98 6.25 -0.10 -8.45
C LYS A 98 5.94 -1.42 -7.74
N LEU A 99 5.69 -1.40 -6.43
CA LEU A 99 5.24 -2.59 -5.69
C LEU A 99 3.90 -3.10 -6.22
N ARG A 100 2.93 -2.22 -6.47
CA ARG A 100 1.63 -2.58 -7.08
C ARG A 100 1.81 -3.28 -8.42
N ILE A 101 2.59 -2.68 -9.33
CA ILE A 101 2.84 -3.21 -10.67
C ILE A 101 3.51 -4.58 -10.59
N LYS A 102 4.55 -4.72 -9.75
CA LYS A 102 5.25 -5.99 -9.52
C LYS A 102 4.31 -7.06 -8.98
N ARG A 103 3.52 -6.73 -7.94
CA ARG A 103 2.56 -7.66 -7.34
C ARG A 103 1.51 -8.09 -8.36
N HIS A 104 0.94 -7.15 -9.11
CA HIS A 104 -0.04 -7.44 -10.16
C HIS A 104 0.56 -8.37 -11.22
N ARG A 105 1.80 -8.11 -11.65
CA ARG A 105 2.51 -8.96 -12.60
C ARG A 105 2.73 -10.38 -12.05
N SER A 106 3.23 -10.50 -10.82
CA SER A 106 3.42 -11.79 -10.14
C SER A 106 2.11 -12.58 -10.04
N LYS A 107 1.03 -11.92 -9.59
CA LYS A 107 -0.26 -12.56 -9.31
C LYS A 107 -1.00 -13.01 -10.57
N TYR A 108 -1.05 -12.19 -11.61
CA TYR A 108 -1.88 -12.47 -12.79
C TYR A 108 -1.11 -13.08 -13.97
N TYR A 109 0.21 -12.91 -14.02
CA TYR A 109 1.04 -13.43 -15.11
C TYR A 109 1.99 -14.54 -14.66
N GLY A 110 1.87 -15.01 -13.41
CA GLY A 110 2.61 -16.17 -12.89
C GLY A 110 4.13 -16.01 -12.86
N GLY A 111 4.63 -14.77 -12.81
CA GLY A 111 6.07 -14.50 -12.85
C GLY A 111 6.76 -14.97 -11.57
N LYS A 112 7.77 -15.84 -11.71
CA LYS A 112 8.65 -16.20 -10.58
C LYS A 112 9.37 -14.95 -10.08
N VAL A 113 9.18 -14.61 -8.81
CA VAL A 113 9.88 -13.50 -8.16
C VAL A 113 11.20 -14.04 -7.62
N PRO A 114 12.36 -13.45 -7.97
CA PRO A 114 13.63 -13.81 -7.34
C PRO A 114 13.61 -13.53 -5.83
N GLU A 115 14.36 -14.33 -5.05
CA GLU A 115 14.44 -14.17 -3.60
C GLU A 115 14.79 -12.73 -3.17
N GLU A 116 15.80 -12.14 -3.83
CA GLU A 116 16.23 -10.77 -3.60
C GLU A 116 15.10 -9.75 -3.81
N GLU A 117 14.23 -9.95 -4.80
CA GLU A 117 13.11 -9.06 -5.08
C GLU A 117 11.99 -9.20 -4.03
N GLY A 118 11.77 -10.41 -3.50
CA GLY A 118 10.90 -10.63 -2.36
C GLY A 118 11.40 -9.91 -1.10
N ASP A 119 12.69 -10.04 -0.79
CA ASP A 119 13.31 -9.36 0.36
C ASP A 119 13.33 -7.84 0.19
N LYS A 120 13.60 -7.35 -1.02
CA LYS A 120 13.54 -5.92 -1.35
C LYS A 120 12.13 -5.37 -1.19
N ALA A 121 11.10 -6.13 -1.52
CA ALA A 121 9.72 -5.74 -1.31
C ALA A 121 9.42 -5.55 0.19
N ILE A 122 9.85 -6.50 1.03
CA ILE A 122 9.73 -6.41 2.50
C ILE A 122 10.42 -5.16 3.03
N LYS A 123 11.69 -4.93 2.67
CA LYS A 123 12.45 -3.73 3.11
C LYS A 123 11.79 -2.43 2.66
N THR A 124 11.25 -2.41 1.45
CA THR A 124 10.53 -1.23 0.92
C THR A 124 9.27 -0.97 1.72
N ALA A 125 8.45 -2.01 1.95
CA ALA A 125 7.24 -1.91 2.76
C ALA A 125 7.54 -1.42 4.17
N GLU A 126 8.53 -1.99 4.86
CA GLU A 126 8.95 -1.53 6.20
C GLU A 126 9.33 -0.07 6.23
N ARG A 127 10.09 0.42 5.24
CA ARG A 127 10.48 1.82 5.17
C ARG A 127 9.28 2.74 4.97
N ILE A 128 8.33 2.37 4.11
CA ILE A 128 7.09 3.13 3.94
C ILE A 128 6.29 3.11 5.25
N ILE A 129 6.19 1.93 5.89
CA ILE A 129 5.40 1.70 7.10
C ILE A 129 5.98 2.41 8.34
N ARG A 130 7.30 2.54 8.45
CA ARG A 130 7.91 3.18 9.63
C ARG A 130 7.67 4.68 9.68
N ASN A 131 7.35 5.31 8.54
CA ASN A 131 7.19 6.75 8.44
C ASN A 131 5.78 7.26 8.79
N TRP A 132 4.86 6.38 9.17
CA TRP A 132 3.53 6.76 9.63
C TRP A 132 3.58 7.30 11.06
N ARG A 133 3.66 8.63 11.23
CA ARG A 133 3.41 9.28 12.54
C ARG A 133 1.90 9.36 12.75
N ILE A 134 1.30 8.31 13.31
CA ILE A 134 -0.03 8.44 13.92
C ILE A 134 0.21 9.23 15.21
N SER A 135 0.01 10.55 15.12
CA SER A 135 0.13 11.49 16.24
C SER A 135 -1.23 11.67 16.89
#